data_AF-A0A3D0QGX0-F1
#
_entry.id   AF-A0A3D0QGX0-F1
#
_cell.length_a   1.000
_cell.length_b   1.000
_cell.length_c   1.000
_cell.angle_alpha   90.00
_cell.angle_beta   90.00
_cell.angle_gamma   90.00
#
_symmetry.space_group_name_H-M   'P 1'
#
loop_
_entity.id
_entity.type
_entity.pdbx_description
1 polymer ?
#
loop_
_entity_poly.entity_id
_entity_poly.type
_entity_poly.pdbx_seq_one_letter_code
_entity_poly.pdbx_strand_id
1 'polypeptide(L)'
;MMNNSLFRTLQYFNPSFYAGLSLCIVLSSCSLFGQSSSGSTRKWVGTWATAPQLVEPGNMPPSPGLTNNSLRQIVRVSIGGDTIRLKISNGFSTGAVTMKSVQIAVSTGGSTINAVSNKELKFSGLSEVTMNAGVAVTSDPIAFTLTPRMDMAITIYYGQTSASVTGHPGSRTTSYIIAGNAIDKSDFTGAVTTDHWYNINGIDVLVPSTAACVAILGNSITDGRGSTTNLQNRWPDVFSESLLKNPGTQQVGVLNMGIGGNAVLSGGLGPTAVSRFDRDILNQAGIRWAIVFEGVNDIGGVNSAAAATTRANSLIAAYQQMIVKAHARNIRIYGGTIMPFKGNSYYNQYSESCRNTVNEWIRVKGNFDGCIDFDKVMRSPQDTARIVSSYQNDGLHPDAAGHKTMGESIDLNLFTGSNGTTVGVNTPETIDGCALAQNYPNPFNPTTAVSFQRSAL
;
A
#
# COMPACT_ATOMS: atom_id res chain seq x y z
N MET A 1 16.87 4.46 -80.56
CA MET A 1 17.17 3.05 -80.23
C MET A 1 18.22 3.04 -79.11
N MET A 2 17.84 2.42 -77.99
CA MET A 2 18.65 1.70 -76.99
C MET A 2 20.00 2.23 -76.44
N ASN A 3 20.02 2.24 -75.10
CA ASN A 3 21.00 1.58 -74.21
C ASN A 3 22.29 2.30 -73.74
N ASN A 4 22.27 2.59 -72.44
CA ASN A 4 23.07 1.97 -71.34
C ASN A 4 24.60 2.09 -71.24
N SER A 5 24.98 2.26 -69.96
CA SER A 5 26.20 1.82 -69.23
C SER A 5 27.49 2.60 -69.50
N LEU A 6 28.08 3.30 -68.52
CA LEU A 6 28.73 2.94 -67.23
C LEU A 6 30.24 2.65 -67.35
N PHE A 7 30.99 3.34 -66.48
CA PHE A 7 32.33 3.09 -65.91
C PHE A 7 33.62 3.66 -66.56
N ARG A 8 34.22 4.60 -65.79
CA ARG A 8 35.65 4.80 -65.39
C ARG A 8 36.73 4.90 -66.52
N THR A 9 37.75 5.76 -66.46
CA THR A 9 38.78 5.90 -65.40
C THR A 9 39.76 7.07 -65.69
N LEU A 10 40.34 7.64 -64.62
CA LEU A 10 41.71 8.20 -64.44
C LEU A 10 42.22 9.50 -65.13
N GLN A 11 42.53 10.47 -64.25
CA GLN A 11 43.76 11.29 -64.12
C GLN A 11 44.29 12.12 -65.30
N TYR A 12 44.43 13.44 -65.13
CA TYR A 12 45.70 14.12 -64.77
C TYR A 12 45.51 15.65 -64.62
N PHE A 13 46.38 16.22 -63.78
CA PHE A 13 46.52 17.61 -63.30
C PHE A 13 46.61 18.72 -64.36
N ASN A 14 46.02 19.91 -64.10
CA ASN A 14 46.76 21.13 -63.68
C ASN A 14 45.81 22.33 -63.33
N PRO A 15 46.27 23.31 -62.53
CA PRO A 15 45.42 24.17 -61.71
C PRO A 15 45.26 25.60 -62.25
N SER A 16 44.13 26.21 -61.92
CA SER A 16 43.90 27.67 -61.92
C SER A 16 43.14 28.01 -60.64
N PHE A 17 43.82 28.51 -59.60
CA PHE A 17 43.96 29.93 -59.26
C PHE A 17 42.65 30.61 -58.74
N TYR A 18 42.64 30.83 -57.40
CA TYR A 18 41.99 31.90 -56.60
C TYR A 18 40.44 31.97 -56.57
N ALA A 19 39.74 32.25 -55.47
CA ALA A 19 40.06 32.77 -54.14
C ALA A 19 38.90 32.39 -53.19
N GLY A 20 39.16 32.33 -51.88
CA GLY A 20 38.09 32.13 -50.90
C GLY A 20 38.58 32.02 -49.46
N LEU A 21 39.15 33.11 -48.97
CA LEU A 21 39.26 33.54 -47.56
C LEU A 21 39.12 32.46 -46.47
N SER A 22 40.25 32.08 -45.87
CA SER A 22 40.33 31.34 -44.61
C SER A 22 39.85 32.22 -43.45
N LEU A 23 38.65 31.94 -42.93
CA LEU A 23 38.24 32.40 -41.62
C LEU A 23 38.79 31.42 -40.58
N CYS A 24 39.80 31.86 -39.82
CA CYS A 24 40.33 31.14 -38.67
C CYS A 24 39.26 31.06 -37.58
N ILE A 25 38.54 29.94 -37.50
CA ILE A 25 37.74 29.60 -36.33
C ILE A 25 38.70 29.06 -35.27
N VAL A 26 39.10 29.95 -34.34
CA VAL A 26 39.68 29.54 -33.06
C VAL A 26 38.57 28.83 -32.29
N LEU A 27 38.56 27.50 -32.32
CA LEU A 27 37.77 26.67 -31.43
C LEU A 27 38.34 26.81 -30.02
N SER A 28 37.90 27.84 -29.29
CA SER A 28 37.98 27.85 -27.82
C SER A 28 37.08 26.74 -27.31
N SER A 29 37.64 25.56 -27.10
CA SER A 29 37.07 24.50 -26.29
C SER A 29 37.06 24.95 -24.84
N CYS A 30 36.07 25.78 -24.48
CA CYS A 30 35.63 25.91 -23.11
C CYS A 30 35.09 24.54 -22.68
N SER A 31 35.93 23.76 -22.00
CA SER A 31 35.50 22.66 -21.16
C SER A 31 34.60 23.23 -20.06
N LEU A 32 33.31 23.39 -20.39
CA LEU A 32 32.26 23.40 -19.40
C LEU A 32 32.29 22.02 -18.76
N PHE A 33 33.08 21.89 -17.70
CA PHE A 33 32.78 20.92 -16.65
C PHE A 33 31.40 21.31 -16.13
N GLY A 34 30.36 20.80 -16.79
CA GLY A 34 29.08 20.62 -16.15
C GLY A 34 29.36 19.77 -14.93
N GLN A 35 29.38 20.40 -13.76
CA GLN A 35 29.06 19.69 -12.53
C GLN A 35 27.69 19.07 -12.78
N SER A 36 27.68 17.82 -13.24
CA SER A 36 26.59 16.92 -12.94
C SER A 36 26.51 16.93 -11.42
N SER A 37 25.62 17.77 -10.89
CA SER A 37 25.19 17.59 -9.53
C SER A 37 24.80 16.13 -9.45
N SER A 38 25.50 15.37 -8.60
CA SER A 38 25.10 14.02 -8.24
C SER A 38 23.83 14.13 -7.37
N GLY A 39 22.82 14.84 -7.88
CA GLY A 39 21.51 14.92 -7.31
C GLY A 39 21.03 13.50 -7.22
N SER A 40 20.98 12.97 -6.00
CA SER A 40 20.50 11.63 -5.73
C SER A 40 19.18 11.47 -6.48
N THR A 41 19.11 10.51 -7.40
CA THR A 41 17.88 10.20 -8.13
C THR A 41 16.78 10.00 -7.08
N ARG A 42 15.68 10.76 -7.18
CA ARG A 42 14.54 10.64 -6.25
C ARG A 42 13.47 9.75 -6.86
N LYS A 43 12.69 9.08 -6.01
CA LYS A 43 11.54 8.26 -6.42
C LYS A 43 10.41 8.38 -5.40
N TRP A 44 9.20 8.03 -5.84
CA TRP A 44 8.04 7.91 -4.96
C TRP A 44 8.12 6.62 -4.15
N VAL A 45 7.93 6.74 -2.84
CA VAL A 45 7.82 5.61 -1.90
C VAL A 45 6.57 5.81 -1.06
N GLY A 46 5.77 4.75 -0.91
CA GLY A 46 4.63 4.78 -0.01
C GLY A 46 5.08 4.94 1.45
N THR A 47 4.50 5.90 2.17
CA THR A 47 4.71 6.09 3.62
C THR A 47 3.51 5.67 4.46
N TRP A 48 2.33 5.64 3.85
CA TRP A 48 1.09 5.15 4.45
C TRP A 48 0.17 4.62 3.36
N ALA A 49 -0.58 3.57 3.64
CA ALA A 49 -1.66 3.08 2.79
C ALA A 49 -2.67 2.27 3.61
N THR A 50 -3.85 2.07 3.03
CA THR A 50 -4.90 1.19 3.54
C THR A 50 -5.56 0.43 2.40
N ALA A 51 -5.98 -0.81 2.66
CA ALA A 51 -6.71 -1.60 1.67
C ALA A 51 -8.16 -1.10 1.53
N PRO A 52 -8.60 -0.66 0.32
CA PRO A 52 -9.96 -0.21 0.11
C PRO A 52 -10.91 -1.39 -0.04
N GLN A 53 -12.13 -1.23 0.47
CA GLN A 53 -13.24 -2.16 0.30
C GLN A 53 -14.57 -1.42 0.20
N LEU A 54 -15.62 -2.17 -0.19
CA LEU A 54 -16.99 -1.69 -0.06
C LEU A 54 -17.33 -1.58 1.43
N VAL A 55 -17.81 -0.42 1.85
CA VAL A 55 -18.26 -0.20 3.23
C VAL A 55 -19.59 -0.92 3.45
N GLU A 56 -19.64 -1.75 4.48
CA GLU A 56 -20.85 -2.45 4.91
C GLU A 56 -21.87 -1.48 5.53
N PRO A 57 -23.18 -1.80 5.51
CA PRO A 57 -24.23 -0.90 6.03
C PRO A 57 -23.99 -0.36 7.44
N GLY A 58 -23.46 -1.20 8.36
CA GLY A 58 -23.16 -0.80 9.74
C GLY A 58 -21.96 0.12 9.91
N ASN A 59 -21.13 0.28 8.87
CA ASN A 59 -19.91 1.09 8.87
C ASN A 59 -20.04 2.34 7.97
N MET A 60 -21.24 2.60 7.46
CA MET A 60 -21.53 3.76 6.62
C MET A 60 -21.29 5.07 7.36
N PRO A 61 -20.90 6.16 6.67
CA PRO A 61 -20.73 7.47 7.28
C PRO A 61 -22.00 7.86 8.06
N PRO A 62 -21.91 8.12 9.38
CA PRO A 62 -23.07 8.52 10.16
C PRO A 62 -23.59 9.89 9.71
N SER A 63 -24.85 10.20 10.05
CA SER A 63 -25.45 11.52 9.81
C SER A 63 -24.49 12.62 10.32
N PRO A 64 -24.19 13.67 9.53
CA PRO A 64 -24.91 14.12 8.34
C PRO A 64 -24.51 13.43 7.01
N GLY A 65 -23.63 12.43 7.06
CA GLY A 65 -23.10 11.74 5.87
C GLY A 65 -22.01 12.55 5.16
N LEU A 66 -21.51 12.05 4.02
CA LEU A 66 -20.44 12.73 3.27
C LEU A 66 -20.97 13.81 2.34
N THR A 67 -22.08 13.59 1.65
CA THR A 67 -22.63 14.53 0.65
C THR A 67 -22.74 15.95 1.19
N ASN A 68 -22.07 16.91 0.54
CA ASN A 68 -22.03 18.33 0.91
C ASN A 68 -21.52 18.64 2.33
N ASN A 69 -20.76 17.72 2.94
CA ASN A 69 -20.18 17.86 4.27
C ASN A 69 -18.65 17.70 4.22
N SER A 70 -18.00 18.09 5.31
CA SER A 70 -16.55 18.01 5.46
C SER A 70 -16.17 16.84 6.37
N LEU A 71 -15.20 16.05 5.95
CA LEU A 71 -14.66 14.93 6.70
C LEU A 71 -13.17 15.14 6.96
N ARG A 72 -12.74 15.08 8.22
CA ARG A 72 -11.33 15.05 8.63
C ARG A 72 -10.94 13.66 9.11
N GLN A 73 -9.88 13.11 8.53
CA GLN A 73 -9.38 11.76 8.79
C GLN A 73 -7.94 11.83 9.23
N ILE A 74 -7.60 11.13 10.31
CA ILE A 74 -6.23 11.13 10.86
C ILE A 74 -5.50 9.85 10.45
N VAL A 75 -4.26 10.02 10.00
CA VAL A 75 -3.36 8.93 9.63
C VAL A 75 -1.97 9.16 10.21
N ARG A 76 -1.28 8.06 10.54
CA ARG A 76 0.12 8.06 10.99
C ARG A 76 1.00 7.58 9.85
N VAL A 77 1.91 8.42 9.38
CA VAL A 77 2.87 8.05 8.32
C VAL A 77 4.06 7.27 8.87
N SER A 78 4.75 6.53 8.01
CA SER A 78 6.00 5.83 8.34
C SER A 78 7.21 6.76 8.19
N ILE A 79 7.78 6.83 6.99
CA ILE A 79 8.95 7.65 6.66
C ILE A 79 8.56 9.09 6.29
N GLY A 80 9.48 10.02 6.51
CA GLY A 80 9.34 11.43 6.16
C GLY A 80 9.68 11.76 4.71
N GLY A 81 9.45 13.02 4.33
CA GLY A 81 9.79 13.61 3.04
C GLY A 81 9.40 15.09 2.99
N ASP A 82 9.91 15.82 1.99
CA ASP A 82 9.60 17.25 1.79
C ASP A 82 8.50 17.50 0.74
N THR A 83 8.15 16.46 -0.02
CA THR A 83 7.21 16.51 -1.13
C THR A 83 6.36 15.25 -1.09
N ILE A 84 5.04 15.42 -1.11
CA ILE A 84 4.10 14.31 -1.01
C ILE A 84 3.07 14.32 -2.14
N ARG A 85 2.39 13.19 -2.33
CA ARG A 85 1.15 13.09 -3.11
C ARG A 85 0.18 12.14 -2.42
N LEU A 86 -1.12 12.47 -2.49
CA LEU A 86 -2.20 11.68 -1.89
C LEU A 86 -2.92 10.85 -2.95
N LYS A 87 -3.18 9.59 -2.65
CA LYS A 87 -4.00 8.67 -3.45
C LYS A 87 -5.37 8.52 -2.81
N ILE A 88 -6.41 8.73 -3.61
CA ILE A 88 -7.81 8.64 -3.22
C ILE A 88 -8.52 7.70 -4.18
N SER A 89 -9.37 6.82 -3.65
CA SER A 89 -10.07 5.78 -4.40
C SER A 89 -11.58 5.89 -4.29
N ASN A 90 -12.24 5.68 -5.42
CA ASN A 90 -13.66 5.40 -5.57
C ASN A 90 -13.88 3.98 -6.16
N GLY A 91 -12.95 3.06 -5.88
CA GLY A 91 -12.86 1.74 -6.52
C GLY A 91 -14.03 0.78 -6.27
N PHE A 92 -14.78 0.97 -5.18
CA PHE A 92 -15.91 0.12 -4.76
C PHE A 92 -17.26 0.82 -4.80
N SER A 93 -17.27 2.13 -4.98
CA SER A 93 -18.50 2.89 -5.10
C SER A 93 -19.09 2.69 -6.49
N THR A 94 -20.40 2.57 -6.56
CA THR A 94 -21.17 2.35 -7.80
C THR A 94 -21.60 3.66 -8.47
N GLY A 95 -21.39 4.80 -7.80
CA GLY A 95 -21.65 6.14 -8.33
C GLY A 95 -20.43 7.04 -8.23
N ALA A 96 -20.53 8.22 -8.85
CA ALA A 96 -19.48 9.22 -8.79
C ALA A 96 -19.33 9.81 -7.37
N VAL A 97 -18.10 10.22 -7.05
CA VAL A 97 -17.76 10.96 -5.83
C VAL A 97 -17.03 12.24 -6.23
N THR A 98 -17.63 13.38 -5.88
CA THR A 98 -17.02 14.70 -6.08
C THR A 98 -16.35 15.14 -4.78
N MET A 99 -15.08 15.54 -4.89
CA MET A 99 -14.34 16.22 -3.83
C MET A 99 -14.13 17.66 -4.27
N LYS A 100 -14.79 18.61 -3.60
CA LYS A 100 -14.74 20.04 -3.93
C LYS A 100 -13.43 20.68 -3.49
N SER A 101 -12.86 20.19 -2.38
CA SER A 101 -11.53 20.56 -1.91
C SER A 101 -10.96 19.44 -1.03
N VAL A 102 -9.65 19.25 -1.10
CA VAL A 102 -8.90 18.32 -0.25
C VAL A 102 -7.73 19.06 0.35
N GLN A 103 -7.57 18.99 1.67
CA GLN A 103 -6.49 19.64 2.40
C GLN A 103 -5.74 18.66 3.29
N ILE A 104 -4.46 18.94 3.49
CA ILE A 104 -3.58 18.23 4.42
C ILE A 104 -3.02 19.21 5.45
N ALA A 105 -2.86 18.74 6.68
CA ALA A 105 -2.21 19.49 7.74
C ALA A 105 -1.57 18.54 8.76
N VAL A 106 -0.63 19.05 9.55
CA VAL A 106 -0.15 18.35 10.75
C VAL A 106 -1.30 18.28 11.75
N SER A 107 -1.64 17.07 12.22
CA SER A 107 -2.60 16.90 13.30
C SER A 107 -1.96 17.28 14.64
N THR A 108 -2.72 17.99 15.47
CA THR A 108 -2.34 18.31 16.85
C THR A 108 -3.06 17.42 17.87
N GLY A 109 -3.72 16.36 17.40
CA GLY A 109 -4.50 15.43 18.20
C GLY A 109 -6.00 15.67 18.09
N GLY A 110 -6.77 14.57 18.15
CA GLY A 110 -8.21 14.59 18.04
C GLY A 110 -8.68 15.26 16.75
N SER A 111 -9.62 16.20 16.88
CA SER A 111 -10.22 16.97 15.79
C SER A 111 -9.38 18.15 15.31
N THR A 112 -8.18 18.39 15.87
CA THR A 112 -7.44 19.65 15.67
C THR A 112 -6.24 19.50 14.73
N ILE A 113 -5.92 20.60 14.03
CA ILE A 113 -4.76 20.72 13.15
C ILE A 113 -3.93 21.97 13.46
N ASN A 114 -2.64 21.92 13.12
CA ASN A 114 -1.82 23.11 13.01
C ASN A 114 -2.21 23.91 11.75
N ALA A 115 -2.95 25.00 11.93
CA ALA A 115 -3.45 25.83 10.84
C ALA A 115 -2.36 26.35 9.89
N VAL A 116 -1.15 26.64 10.40
CA VAL A 116 -0.03 27.15 9.58
C VAL A 116 0.48 26.10 8.59
N SER A 117 0.32 24.81 8.93
CA SER A 117 0.70 23.70 8.06
C SER A 117 -0.35 23.35 7.01
N ASN A 118 -1.54 23.98 7.03
CA ASN A 118 -2.64 23.61 6.15
C ASN A 118 -2.30 23.90 4.69
N LYS A 119 -2.44 22.89 3.83
CA LYS A 119 -2.17 22.97 2.40
C LYS A 119 -3.31 22.33 1.62
N GLU A 120 -3.83 23.05 0.63
CA GLU A 120 -4.78 22.50 -0.32
C GLU A 120 -4.06 21.65 -1.38
N LEU A 121 -4.60 20.48 -1.66
CA LEU A 121 -4.16 19.59 -2.74
C LEU A 121 -4.88 19.94 -4.04
N LYS A 122 -4.17 19.74 -5.15
CA LYS A 122 -4.72 19.87 -6.50
C LYS A 122 -4.70 18.52 -7.21
N PHE A 123 -5.55 18.38 -8.22
CA PHE A 123 -5.61 17.22 -9.10
C PHE A 123 -5.60 17.71 -10.55
N SER A 124 -4.47 17.53 -11.24
CA SER A 124 -4.24 18.12 -12.57
C SER A 124 -4.45 19.64 -12.58
N GLY A 125 -4.00 20.31 -11.52
CA GLY A 125 -4.09 21.76 -11.32
C GLY A 125 -5.43 22.26 -10.76
N LEU A 126 -6.43 21.40 -10.55
CA LEU A 126 -7.77 21.79 -10.08
C LEU A 126 -7.98 21.47 -8.60
N SER A 127 -8.73 22.32 -7.88
CA SER A 127 -9.16 22.03 -6.49
C SER A 127 -10.21 20.93 -6.44
N GLU A 128 -11.13 20.95 -7.40
CA GLU A 128 -12.27 20.03 -7.47
C GLU A 128 -11.97 18.90 -8.43
N VAL A 129 -12.31 17.67 -8.02
CA VAL A 129 -12.20 16.47 -8.84
C VAL A 129 -13.39 15.56 -8.62
N THR A 130 -13.88 14.95 -9.69
CA THR A 130 -14.92 13.93 -9.63
C THR A 130 -14.35 12.58 -10.05
N MET A 131 -14.43 11.60 -9.16
CA MET A 131 -14.09 10.22 -9.44
C MET A 131 -15.35 9.48 -9.86
N ASN A 132 -15.43 8.98 -11.09
CA ASN A 132 -16.51 8.08 -11.48
C ASN A 132 -16.43 6.75 -10.71
N ALA A 133 -17.46 5.91 -10.83
CA ALA A 133 -17.46 4.57 -10.23
C ALA A 133 -16.22 3.77 -10.65
N GLY A 134 -15.54 3.12 -9.71
CA GLY A 134 -14.34 2.32 -9.99
C GLY A 134 -13.07 3.13 -10.26
N VAL A 135 -13.10 4.47 -10.17
CA VAL A 135 -11.95 5.35 -10.48
C VAL A 135 -11.15 5.70 -9.24
N ALA A 136 -9.85 5.94 -9.39
CA ALA A 136 -9.01 6.52 -8.36
C ALA A 136 -8.16 7.65 -8.94
N VAL A 137 -7.74 8.57 -8.07
CA VAL A 137 -6.95 9.74 -8.45
C VAL A 137 -5.74 9.87 -7.53
N THR A 138 -4.67 10.46 -8.06
CA THR A 138 -3.51 10.89 -7.29
C THR A 138 -3.42 12.40 -7.38
N SER A 139 -3.17 13.07 -6.26
CA SER A 139 -2.98 14.52 -6.25
C SER A 139 -1.70 14.90 -7.01
N ASP A 140 -1.63 16.16 -7.42
CA ASP A 140 -0.39 16.77 -7.85
C ASP A 140 0.62 16.73 -6.67
N PRO A 141 1.93 16.64 -6.95
CA PRO A 141 2.96 16.75 -5.93
C PRO A 141 2.89 18.11 -5.21
N ILE A 142 3.02 18.11 -3.89
CA ILE A 142 3.03 19.33 -3.10
C ILE A 142 4.19 19.33 -2.10
N ALA A 143 4.81 20.49 -1.91
CA ALA A 143 5.79 20.69 -0.85
C ALA A 143 5.09 20.66 0.52
N PHE A 144 5.44 19.67 1.33
CA PHE A 144 4.93 19.48 2.69
C PHE A 144 5.99 18.73 3.49
N THR A 145 6.53 19.36 4.53
CA THR A 145 7.56 18.74 5.39
C THR A 145 6.91 17.71 6.31
N LEU A 146 6.96 16.46 5.87
CA LEU A 146 6.48 15.31 6.62
C LEU A 146 7.64 14.72 7.42
N THR A 147 7.53 14.71 8.75
CA THR A 147 8.52 14.00 9.59
C THR A 147 8.12 12.53 9.74
N PRO A 148 9.08 11.61 9.98
CA PRO A 148 8.75 10.24 10.31
C PRO A 148 7.75 10.16 11.48
N ARG A 149 6.78 9.25 11.40
CA ARG A 149 5.74 9.06 12.42
C ARG A 149 4.89 10.30 12.73
N MET A 150 4.80 11.27 11.81
CA MET A 150 3.89 12.40 11.94
C MET A 150 2.43 11.94 11.81
N ASP A 151 1.54 12.46 12.68
CA ASP A 151 0.11 12.41 12.45
C ASP A 151 -0.30 13.50 11.46
N MET A 152 -0.94 13.08 10.37
CA MET A 152 -1.44 13.96 9.33
C MET A 152 -2.97 13.90 9.33
N ALA A 153 -3.59 15.08 9.27
CA ALA A 153 -5.00 15.22 9.03
C ALA A 153 -5.26 15.42 7.53
N ILE A 154 -6.17 14.64 6.97
CA ILE A 154 -6.70 14.79 5.61
C ILE A 154 -8.13 15.28 5.74
N THR A 155 -8.41 16.51 5.30
CA THR A 155 -9.76 17.09 5.31
C THR A 155 -10.30 17.13 3.89
N ILE A 156 -11.45 16.51 3.66
CA ILE A 156 -12.14 16.48 2.35
C ILE A 156 -13.48 17.18 2.51
N TYR A 157 -13.73 18.20 1.70
CA TYR A 157 -15.09 18.74 1.52
C TYR A 157 -15.71 18.08 0.29
N TYR A 158 -16.76 17.30 0.52
CA TYR A 158 -17.41 16.53 -0.53
C TYR A 158 -18.52 17.34 -1.23
N GLY A 159 -18.70 17.06 -2.51
CA GLY A 159 -19.90 17.40 -3.26
C GLY A 159 -20.92 16.27 -3.17
N GLN A 160 -21.44 15.83 -4.32
CA GLN A 160 -22.24 14.61 -4.38
C GLN A 160 -21.37 13.37 -4.15
N THR A 161 -21.87 12.41 -3.37
CA THR A 161 -21.22 11.12 -3.15
C THR A 161 -22.14 9.97 -3.50
N SER A 162 -21.58 8.78 -3.71
CA SER A 162 -22.35 7.57 -3.98
C SER A 162 -23.00 7.01 -2.71
N ALA A 163 -24.15 6.33 -2.88
CA ALA A 163 -24.82 5.60 -1.80
C ALA A 163 -24.02 4.36 -1.36
N SER A 164 -23.22 3.77 -2.26
CA SER A 164 -22.22 2.77 -1.91
C SER A 164 -20.87 3.47 -1.73
N VAL A 165 -20.15 3.16 -0.65
CA VAL A 165 -18.96 3.93 -0.28
C VAL A 165 -17.73 3.07 -0.36
N THR A 166 -16.72 3.55 -1.08
CA THR A 166 -15.34 3.07 -0.97
C THR A 166 -14.74 3.57 0.33
N GLY A 167 -14.26 2.66 1.16
CA GLY A 167 -13.63 3.02 2.42
C GLY A 167 -12.85 1.89 3.03
N HIS A 168 -12.56 2.05 4.31
CA HIS A 168 -11.85 1.09 5.13
C HIS A 168 -12.40 1.17 6.58
N PRO A 169 -13.35 0.29 6.93
CA PRO A 169 -13.96 0.22 8.26
C PRO A 169 -12.98 -0.16 9.39
N GLY A 170 -11.82 -0.72 9.05
CA GLY A 170 -10.81 -1.19 9.99
C GLY A 170 -9.87 -0.14 10.56
N SER A 171 -10.10 1.17 10.34
CA SER A 171 -9.07 2.21 10.49
C SER A 171 -8.40 2.29 11.87
N ARG A 172 -9.12 1.94 12.95
CA ARG A 172 -8.71 2.13 14.36
C ARG A 172 -8.27 3.57 14.65
N THR A 173 -8.81 4.52 13.89
CA THR A 173 -8.59 5.95 14.05
C THR A 173 -9.92 6.67 13.86
N THR A 174 -10.13 7.68 14.70
CA THR A 174 -11.35 8.49 14.67
C THR A 174 -11.28 9.50 13.54
N SER A 175 -12.35 9.52 12.75
CA SER A 175 -12.65 10.50 11.71
C SER A 175 -13.79 11.41 12.18
N TYR A 176 -13.80 12.65 11.69
CA TYR A 176 -14.66 13.73 12.17
C TYR A 176 -15.46 14.33 11.01
N ILE A 177 -16.80 14.28 11.10
CA ILE A 177 -17.72 14.81 10.08
C ILE A 177 -18.37 16.10 10.60
N ILE A 178 -18.28 17.18 9.82
CA ILE A 178 -18.93 18.46 10.06
C ILE A 178 -19.86 18.80 8.91
N ALA A 179 -21.05 19.30 9.24
CA ALA A 179 -22.02 19.77 8.26
C ALA A 179 -21.47 20.96 7.43
N GLY A 180 -21.66 20.90 6.11
CA GLY A 180 -21.24 21.96 5.20
C GLY A 180 -19.73 22.03 4.95
N ASN A 181 -19.29 23.15 4.36
CA ASN A 181 -17.89 23.43 4.09
C ASN A 181 -17.17 23.88 5.37
N ALA A 182 -16.17 23.13 5.80
CA ALA A 182 -15.37 23.41 7.00
C ALA A 182 -13.86 23.35 6.72
N ILE A 183 -13.43 23.49 5.47
CA ILE A 183 -12.00 23.44 5.10
C ILE A 183 -11.14 24.49 5.83
N ASP A 184 -11.68 25.67 6.12
CA ASP A 184 -10.94 26.72 6.84
C ASP A 184 -10.90 26.53 8.37
N LYS A 185 -11.58 25.51 8.92
CA LYS A 185 -11.62 25.28 10.36
C LYS A 185 -10.41 24.48 10.83
N SER A 186 -9.60 25.06 11.71
CA SER A 186 -8.49 24.34 12.35
C SER A 186 -8.96 23.34 13.42
N ASP A 187 -10.15 23.53 13.97
CA ASP A 187 -10.74 22.64 14.97
C ASP A 187 -12.12 22.14 14.53
N PHE A 188 -12.30 20.83 14.58
CA PHE A 188 -13.55 20.13 14.31
C PHE A 188 -14.32 19.75 15.61
N THR A 189 -14.11 20.47 16.73
CA THR A 189 -14.90 20.28 17.96
C THR A 189 -16.40 20.30 17.66
N GLY A 190 -17.13 19.31 18.19
CA GLY A 190 -18.57 19.11 17.93
C GLY A 190 -18.89 18.32 16.66
N ALA A 191 -17.88 17.83 15.92
CA ALA A 191 -18.07 16.92 14.80
C ALA A 191 -18.68 15.59 15.24
N VAL A 192 -19.44 14.97 14.33
CA VAL A 192 -19.86 13.57 14.47
C VAL A 192 -18.65 12.68 14.20
N THR A 193 -18.43 11.69 15.05
CA THR A 193 -17.25 10.81 14.98
C THR A 193 -17.58 9.43 14.45
N THR A 194 -16.62 8.83 13.77
CA THR A 194 -16.65 7.40 13.40
C THR A 194 -15.23 6.85 13.28
N ASP A 195 -15.02 5.57 13.60
CA ASP A 195 -13.69 4.95 13.59
C ASP A 195 -13.44 4.22 12.26
N HIS A 196 -13.59 4.96 11.17
CA HIS A 196 -13.46 4.47 9.79
C HIS A 196 -12.75 5.49 8.90
N TRP A 197 -12.15 5.00 7.82
CA TRP A 197 -11.69 5.84 6.71
C TRP A 197 -12.60 5.73 5.49
N TYR A 198 -12.79 6.84 4.77
CA TYR A 198 -13.57 6.91 3.54
C TYR A 198 -12.73 7.54 2.43
N ASN A 199 -12.75 6.88 1.26
CA ASN A 199 -12.03 7.22 0.03
C ASN A 199 -10.50 7.36 0.09
N ILE A 200 -9.86 7.69 1.22
CA ILE A 200 -8.40 7.78 1.29
C ILE A 200 -7.76 6.39 1.12
N ASN A 201 -6.64 6.32 0.39
CA ASN A 201 -6.02 5.03 0.05
C ASN A 201 -4.51 4.97 0.30
N GLY A 202 -3.75 6.02 -0.01
CA GLY A 202 -2.30 5.99 0.21
C GLY A 202 -1.63 7.36 0.13
N ILE A 203 -0.45 7.48 0.71
CA ILE A 203 0.40 8.67 0.67
C ILE A 203 1.77 8.22 0.22
N ASP A 204 2.27 8.83 -0.85
CA ASP A 204 3.66 8.65 -1.28
C ASP A 204 4.47 9.90 -0.93
N VAL A 205 5.73 9.69 -0.55
CA VAL A 205 6.74 10.73 -0.35
C VAL A 205 7.80 10.62 -1.45
N LEU A 206 8.27 11.76 -1.95
CA LEU A 206 9.42 11.79 -2.85
C LEU A 206 10.69 11.72 -2.01
N VAL A 207 11.53 10.71 -2.20
CA VAL A 207 12.69 10.41 -1.34
C VAL A 207 13.88 9.94 -2.18
N PRO A 208 15.12 9.90 -1.64
CA PRO A 208 16.25 9.32 -2.36
C PRO A 208 15.96 7.90 -2.85
N SER A 209 16.53 7.51 -4.00
CA SER A 209 16.27 6.21 -4.65
C SER A 209 16.65 4.99 -3.80
N THR A 210 17.44 5.18 -2.74
CA THR A 210 17.79 4.16 -1.74
C THR A 210 16.65 3.80 -0.80
N ALA A 211 15.67 4.69 -0.61
CA ALA A 211 14.48 4.43 0.22
C ALA A 211 13.58 3.36 -0.44
N ALA A 212 12.74 2.70 0.34
CA ALA A 212 11.82 1.67 -0.18
C ALA A 212 10.61 1.52 0.77
N CYS A 213 9.65 0.69 0.41
CA CYS A 213 8.60 0.28 1.34
C CYS A 213 8.40 -1.24 1.35
N VAL A 214 7.81 -1.69 2.45
CA VAL A 214 7.22 -3.02 2.64
C VAL A 214 5.70 -2.88 2.71
N ALA A 215 4.97 -3.72 2.00
CA ALA A 215 3.51 -3.81 2.09
C ALA A 215 3.07 -5.14 2.69
N ILE A 216 2.06 -5.10 3.55
CA ILE A 216 1.58 -6.25 4.29
C ILE A 216 0.17 -6.60 3.82
N LEU A 217 0.03 -7.74 3.15
CA LEU A 217 -1.27 -8.35 2.85
C LEU A 217 -1.74 -9.09 4.10
N GLY A 218 -2.85 -8.67 4.69
CA GLY A 218 -3.30 -9.30 5.94
C GLY A 218 -4.78 -9.18 6.26
N ASN A 219 -5.15 -9.88 7.33
CA ASN A 219 -6.50 -9.96 7.87
C ASN A 219 -6.72 -8.96 9.04
N SER A 220 -7.72 -9.21 9.89
CA SER A 220 -8.06 -8.43 11.09
C SER A 220 -6.90 -8.21 12.05
N ILE A 221 -5.95 -9.13 12.13
CA ILE A 221 -4.78 -8.97 13.00
C ILE A 221 -3.86 -7.87 12.42
N THR A 222 -3.58 -7.89 11.12
CA THR A 222 -2.82 -6.83 10.45
C THR A 222 -3.57 -5.50 10.41
N ASP A 223 -4.88 -5.54 10.16
CA ASP A 223 -5.80 -4.40 10.23
C ASP A 223 -5.71 -3.67 11.58
N GLY A 224 -5.48 -4.45 12.65
CA GLY A 224 -5.23 -3.91 13.99
C GLY A 224 -6.36 -4.18 14.98
N ARG A 225 -7.21 -5.18 14.77
CA ARG A 225 -8.20 -5.60 15.75
C ARG A 225 -7.51 -5.93 17.09
N GLY A 226 -8.07 -5.42 18.19
CA GLY A 226 -7.52 -5.56 19.54
C GLY A 226 -6.50 -4.47 19.94
N SER A 227 -6.00 -3.68 18.98
CA SER A 227 -5.23 -2.46 19.28
C SER A 227 -6.12 -1.36 19.88
N THR A 228 -5.51 -0.31 20.41
CA THR A 228 -6.23 0.82 21.01
C THR A 228 -6.51 1.90 19.97
N THR A 229 -7.78 2.26 19.78
CA THR A 229 -8.18 3.34 18.87
C THR A 229 -7.38 4.62 19.13
N ASN A 230 -6.92 5.25 18.05
CA ASN A 230 -6.10 6.48 18.04
C ASN A 230 -4.68 6.37 18.58
N LEU A 231 -4.25 5.25 19.17
CA LEU A 231 -2.90 5.14 19.75
C LEU A 231 -1.83 4.66 18.77
N GLN A 232 -2.20 4.25 17.55
CA GLN A 232 -1.25 3.81 16.52
C GLN A 232 -0.32 2.70 17.03
N ASN A 233 -0.89 1.73 17.75
CA ASN A 233 -0.18 0.65 18.44
C ASN A 233 -0.52 -0.74 17.85
N ARG A 234 -0.80 -0.78 16.54
CA ARG A 234 -0.94 -2.02 15.79
C ARG A 234 0.45 -2.59 15.49
N TRP A 235 0.56 -3.90 15.27
CA TRP A 235 1.90 -4.47 14.99
C TRP A 235 2.61 -3.84 13.78
N PRO A 236 1.93 -3.41 12.68
CA PRO A 236 2.61 -2.69 11.59
C PRO A 236 3.12 -1.32 12.01
N ASP A 237 2.43 -0.65 12.95
CA ASP A 237 2.88 0.64 13.50
C ASP A 237 4.16 0.44 14.34
N VAL A 238 4.18 -0.57 15.20
CA VAL A 238 5.33 -0.91 16.04
C VAL A 238 6.52 -1.40 15.20
N PHE A 239 6.24 -2.17 14.14
CA PHE A 239 7.25 -2.57 13.16
C PHE A 239 7.86 -1.36 12.43
N SER A 240 7.03 -0.40 12.01
CA SER A 240 7.48 0.87 11.42
C SER A 240 8.43 1.62 12.37
N GLU A 241 8.09 1.72 13.67
CA GLU A 241 8.99 2.32 14.66
C GLU A 241 10.32 1.57 14.81
N SER A 242 10.30 0.24 14.75
CA SER A 242 11.49 -0.59 14.85
C SER A 242 12.42 -0.37 13.65
N LEU A 243 11.87 -0.29 12.43
CA LEU A 243 12.62 0.02 11.21
C LEU A 243 13.25 1.42 11.27
N LEU A 244 12.52 2.42 11.77
CA LEU A 244 12.99 3.80 11.89
C LEU A 244 14.13 3.97 12.89
N LYS A 245 14.15 3.16 13.96
CA LYS A 245 15.22 3.17 14.98
C LYS A 245 16.50 2.48 14.51
N ASN A 246 16.46 1.72 13.40
CA ASN A 246 17.61 1.01 12.87
C ASN A 246 18.22 1.76 11.66
N PRO A 247 19.52 2.15 11.71
CA PRO A 247 20.15 2.92 10.64
C PRO A 247 20.09 2.29 9.24
N GLY A 248 20.11 0.96 9.14
CA GLY A 248 20.06 0.22 7.88
C GLY A 248 18.68 0.19 7.24
N THR A 249 17.63 0.50 8.00
CA THR A 249 16.23 0.41 7.56
C THR A 249 15.41 1.68 7.79
N GLN A 250 16.01 2.76 8.31
CA GLN A 250 15.30 4.00 8.66
C GLN A 250 14.61 4.72 7.49
N GLN A 251 14.85 4.29 6.24
CA GLN A 251 14.19 4.78 5.03
C GLN A 251 13.23 3.74 4.41
N VAL A 252 12.75 2.78 5.22
CA VAL A 252 11.75 1.79 4.81
C VAL A 252 10.37 2.19 5.34
N GLY A 253 9.45 2.55 4.44
CA GLY A 253 8.04 2.78 4.78
C GLY A 253 7.27 1.47 4.98
N VAL A 254 6.26 1.47 5.84
CA VAL A 254 5.38 0.31 6.08
C VAL A 254 3.96 0.63 5.61
N LEU A 255 3.41 -0.24 4.77
CA LEU A 255 2.07 -0.13 4.21
C LEU A 255 1.17 -1.24 4.75
N ASN A 256 0.17 -0.87 5.54
CA ASN A 256 -0.79 -1.80 6.12
C ASN A 256 -1.96 -2.05 5.16
N MET A 257 -1.97 -3.21 4.51
CA MET A 257 -3.08 -3.64 3.65
C MET A 257 -3.91 -4.73 4.34
N GLY A 258 -4.10 -4.58 5.65
CA GLY A 258 -5.01 -5.38 6.45
C GLY A 258 -6.47 -5.18 6.03
N ILE A 259 -7.29 -6.24 6.10
CA ILE A 259 -8.74 -6.17 6.04
C ILE A 259 -9.31 -7.08 7.13
N GLY A 260 -10.15 -6.55 8.02
CA GLY A 260 -10.87 -7.35 9.00
C GLY A 260 -11.62 -8.52 8.36
N GLY A 261 -11.42 -9.76 8.82
CA GLY A 261 -12.13 -10.93 8.28
C GLY A 261 -11.77 -11.34 6.84
N ASN A 262 -10.68 -10.81 6.27
CA ASN A 262 -10.27 -11.16 4.91
C ASN A 262 -9.86 -12.63 4.77
N ALA A 263 -10.25 -13.25 3.65
CA ALA A 263 -9.85 -14.59 3.29
C ALA A 263 -8.94 -14.58 2.05
N VAL A 264 -8.05 -15.56 1.94
CA VAL A 264 -7.15 -15.72 0.80
C VAL A 264 -7.92 -16.17 -0.44
N LEU A 265 -8.79 -17.17 -0.27
CA LEU A 265 -9.34 -17.94 -1.39
C LEU A 265 -10.71 -17.44 -1.84
N SER A 266 -11.65 -17.36 -0.90
CA SER A 266 -13.06 -17.02 -1.18
C SER A 266 -13.80 -16.65 0.12
N GLY A 267 -14.92 -15.94 -0.01
CA GLY A 267 -15.67 -15.44 1.13
C GLY A 267 -14.89 -14.39 1.92
N GLY A 268 -15.11 -14.37 3.24
CA GLY A 268 -14.55 -13.32 4.11
C GLY A 268 -15.15 -11.94 3.82
N LEU A 269 -14.57 -10.91 4.43
CA LEU A 269 -14.93 -9.52 4.15
C LEU A 269 -13.93 -8.91 3.17
N GLY A 270 -14.45 -8.05 2.29
CA GLY A 270 -13.70 -7.41 1.23
C GLY A 270 -13.24 -8.37 0.11
N PRO A 271 -12.48 -7.87 -0.87
CA PRO A 271 -11.85 -8.68 -1.90
C PRO A 271 -10.93 -9.74 -1.32
N THR A 272 -10.90 -10.94 -1.89
CA THR A 272 -9.98 -11.99 -1.44
C THR A 272 -8.52 -11.57 -1.61
N ALA A 273 -7.63 -12.10 -0.76
CA ALA A 273 -6.21 -11.74 -0.81
C ALA A 273 -5.57 -12.01 -2.18
N VAL A 274 -5.95 -13.11 -2.86
CA VAL A 274 -5.49 -13.42 -4.23
C VAL A 274 -5.95 -12.38 -5.26
N SER A 275 -7.19 -11.90 -5.16
CA SER A 275 -7.77 -10.95 -6.11
C SER A 275 -7.22 -9.53 -5.95
N ARG A 276 -6.79 -9.17 -4.73
CA ARG A 276 -6.27 -7.84 -4.41
C ARG A 276 -4.74 -7.75 -4.38
N PHE A 277 -4.01 -8.86 -4.48
CA PHE A 277 -2.55 -8.88 -4.34
C PHE A 277 -1.83 -7.87 -5.24
N ASP A 278 -2.21 -7.82 -6.52
CA ASP A 278 -1.61 -6.88 -7.48
C ASP A 278 -1.86 -5.42 -7.07
N ARG A 279 -3.10 -5.08 -6.74
CA ARG A 279 -3.50 -3.74 -6.32
C ARG A 279 -2.81 -3.33 -5.02
N ASP A 280 -2.85 -4.21 -4.02
CA ASP A 280 -2.46 -3.86 -2.66
C ASP A 280 -0.96 -3.97 -2.42
N ILE A 281 -0.26 -4.86 -3.14
CA ILE A 281 1.18 -5.10 -2.97
C ILE A 281 1.96 -4.62 -4.19
N LEU A 282 1.70 -5.21 -5.36
CA LEU A 282 2.59 -5.06 -6.52
C LEU A 282 2.58 -3.65 -7.13
N ASN A 283 1.52 -2.89 -6.91
CA ASN A 283 1.34 -1.54 -7.47
C ASN A 283 1.70 -0.43 -6.47
N GLN A 284 2.29 -0.76 -5.32
CA GLN A 284 2.74 0.24 -4.36
C GLN A 284 4.02 0.94 -4.83
N ALA A 285 4.09 2.26 -4.65
CA ALA A 285 5.24 3.04 -5.06
C ALA A 285 6.46 2.70 -4.20
N GLY A 286 7.57 2.35 -4.83
CA GLY A 286 8.83 2.04 -4.14
C GLY A 286 8.83 0.71 -3.38
N ILE A 287 7.88 -0.19 -3.67
CA ILE A 287 7.80 -1.51 -3.06
C ILE A 287 9.06 -2.33 -3.32
N ARG A 288 9.61 -2.93 -2.26
CA ARG A 288 10.72 -3.89 -2.35
C ARG A 288 10.42 -5.19 -1.62
N TRP A 289 9.52 -5.15 -0.64
CA TRP A 289 9.13 -6.34 0.12
C TRP A 289 7.63 -6.47 0.31
N ALA A 290 7.17 -7.71 0.34
CA ALA A 290 5.81 -8.08 0.70
C ALA A 290 5.83 -8.99 1.93
N ILE A 291 4.88 -8.81 2.83
CA ILE A 291 4.56 -9.77 3.89
C ILE A 291 3.16 -10.31 3.62
N VAL A 292 3.00 -11.62 3.52
CA VAL A 292 1.70 -12.28 3.46
C VAL A 292 1.41 -12.88 4.84
N PHE A 293 0.48 -12.29 5.56
CA PHE A 293 0.01 -12.79 6.86
C PHE A 293 -1.51 -12.96 6.82
N GLU A 294 -1.93 -14.03 6.15
CA GLU A 294 -3.31 -14.36 5.83
C GLU A 294 -3.59 -15.85 6.07
N GLY A 295 -4.88 -16.25 6.06
CA GLY A 295 -5.29 -17.65 6.08
C GLY A 295 -6.11 -18.08 7.30
N VAL A 296 -6.12 -17.29 8.38
CA VAL A 296 -6.87 -17.64 9.60
C VAL A 296 -8.39 -17.71 9.36
N ASN A 297 -8.93 -16.81 8.55
CA ASN A 297 -10.36 -16.80 8.19
C ASN A 297 -10.70 -17.92 7.19
N ASP A 298 -9.73 -18.37 6.40
CA ASP A 298 -9.90 -19.52 5.51
C ASP A 298 -10.00 -20.82 6.31
N ILE A 299 -9.17 -21.01 7.34
CA ILE A 299 -9.15 -22.25 8.13
C ILE A 299 -10.24 -22.31 9.22
N GLY A 300 -10.80 -21.17 9.64
CA GLY A 300 -11.82 -21.11 10.68
C GLY A 300 -13.12 -21.86 10.36
N GLY A 301 -13.39 -22.14 9.08
CA GLY A 301 -14.54 -22.94 8.63
C GLY A 301 -14.26 -24.43 8.39
N VAL A 302 -13.02 -24.90 8.63
CA VAL A 302 -12.64 -26.29 8.38
C VAL A 302 -13.23 -27.20 9.45
N ASN A 303 -13.96 -28.25 9.04
CA ASN A 303 -14.74 -29.11 9.95
C ASN A 303 -14.52 -30.63 9.75
N SER A 304 -13.58 -31.04 8.89
CA SER A 304 -13.21 -32.44 8.68
C SER A 304 -11.75 -32.56 8.24
N ALA A 305 -11.17 -33.75 8.39
CA ALA A 305 -9.78 -34.01 7.97
C ALA A 305 -9.59 -33.81 6.45
N ALA A 306 -10.53 -34.27 5.63
CA ALA A 306 -10.49 -34.05 4.18
C ALA A 306 -10.54 -32.56 3.83
N ALA A 307 -11.42 -31.79 4.49
CA ALA A 307 -11.49 -30.35 4.30
C ALA A 307 -10.20 -29.63 4.75
N ALA A 308 -9.56 -30.10 5.82
CA ALA A 308 -8.29 -29.55 6.30
C ALA A 308 -7.17 -29.71 5.25
N THR A 309 -7.01 -30.90 4.70
CA THR A 309 -6.02 -31.19 3.65
C THR A 309 -6.29 -30.35 2.40
N THR A 310 -7.54 -30.34 1.91
CA THR A 310 -7.91 -29.55 0.73
C THR A 310 -7.64 -28.06 0.97
N ARG A 311 -8.05 -27.53 2.13
CA ARG A 311 -7.85 -26.11 2.46
C ARG A 311 -6.37 -25.73 2.54
N ALA A 312 -5.56 -26.56 3.19
CA ALA A 312 -4.12 -26.32 3.30
C ALA A 312 -3.46 -26.28 1.91
N ASN A 313 -3.78 -27.24 1.06
CA ASN A 313 -3.25 -27.29 -0.32
C ASN A 313 -3.67 -26.07 -1.14
N SER A 314 -4.93 -25.63 -1.05
CA SER A 314 -5.40 -24.43 -1.75
C SER A 314 -4.70 -23.15 -1.26
N LEU A 315 -4.50 -23.01 0.06
CA LEU A 315 -3.76 -21.88 0.62
C LEU A 315 -2.31 -21.86 0.14
N ILE A 316 -1.63 -23.00 0.18
CA ILE A 316 -0.26 -23.15 -0.30
C ILE A 316 -0.16 -22.78 -1.79
N ALA A 317 -1.07 -23.29 -2.63
CA ALA A 317 -1.12 -22.95 -4.04
C ALA A 317 -1.31 -21.43 -4.28
N ALA A 318 -2.21 -20.79 -3.51
CA ALA A 318 -2.42 -19.35 -3.58
C ALA A 318 -1.16 -18.56 -3.16
N TYR A 319 -0.46 -18.99 -2.10
CA TYR A 319 0.80 -18.37 -1.70
C TYR A 319 1.87 -18.53 -2.78
N GLN A 320 2.01 -19.70 -3.39
CA GLN A 320 2.92 -19.93 -4.51
C GLN A 320 2.64 -18.98 -5.69
N GLN A 321 1.36 -18.75 -6.02
CA GLN A 321 0.99 -17.78 -7.05
C GLN A 321 1.41 -16.35 -6.70
N MET A 322 1.22 -15.92 -5.44
CA MET A 322 1.67 -14.61 -4.97
C MET A 322 3.20 -14.49 -5.02
N ILE A 323 3.92 -15.56 -4.67
CA ILE A 323 5.39 -15.61 -4.74
C ILE A 323 5.86 -15.40 -6.17
N VAL A 324 5.33 -16.16 -7.13
CA VAL A 324 5.66 -16.02 -8.57
C VAL A 324 5.42 -14.59 -9.04
N LYS A 325 4.26 -14.00 -8.70
CA LYS A 325 3.94 -12.61 -9.06
C LYS A 325 4.90 -11.58 -8.45
N ALA A 326 5.30 -11.77 -7.19
CA ALA A 326 6.25 -10.88 -6.52
C ALA A 326 7.64 -10.97 -7.14
N HIS A 327 8.13 -12.17 -7.39
CA HIS A 327 9.43 -12.41 -8.02
C HIS A 327 9.49 -11.88 -9.46
N ALA A 328 8.40 -11.98 -10.23
CA ALA A 328 8.30 -11.37 -11.55
C ALA A 328 8.47 -9.83 -11.54
N ARG A 329 8.30 -9.19 -10.38
CA ARG A 329 8.54 -7.74 -10.17
C ARG A 329 9.75 -7.44 -9.29
N ASN A 330 10.62 -8.42 -9.04
CA ASN A 330 11.79 -8.30 -8.16
C ASN A 330 11.43 -7.84 -6.73
N ILE A 331 10.29 -8.28 -6.21
CA ILE A 331 9.84 -8.03 -4.85
C ILE A 331 10.15 -9.27 -4.02
N ARG A 332 10.85 -9.09 -2.88
CA ARG A 332 11.05 -10.16 -1.91
C ARG A 332 9.77 -10.39 -1.12
N ILE A 333 9.40 -11.64 -0.89
CA ILE A 333 8.12 -11.99 -0.26
C ILE A 333 8.34 -12.90 0.94
N TYR A 334 7.72 -12.52 2.07
CA TYR A 334 7.84 -13.20 3.35
C TYR A 334 6.50 -13.76 3.80
N GLY A 335 6.50 -14.99 4.31
CA GLY A 335 5.32 -15.62 4.90
C GLY A 335 5.25 -15.36 6.40
N GLY A 336 4.12 -14.85 6.87
CA GLY A 336 3.77 -14.81 8.29
C GLY A 336 3.02 -16.07 8.67
N THR A 337 3.54 -16.86 9.62
CA THR A 337 2.84 -18.07 10.10
C THR A 337 1.52 -17.70 10.77
N ILE A 338 0.46 -18.46 10.52
CA ILE A 338 -0.85 -18.31 11.15
C ILE A 338 -0.74 -18.58 12.65
N MET A 339 -1.05 -17.58 13.47
CA MET A 339 -0.99 -17.68 14.93
C MET A 339 -1.92 -18.77 15.49
N PRO A 340 -1.67 -19.29 16.70
CA PRO A 340 -2.62 -20.16 17.37
C PRO A 340 -3.93 -19.43 17.65
N PHE A 341 -5.05 -20.15 17.74
CA PHE A 341 -6.36 -19.56 18.03
C PHE A 341 -7.28 -20.45 18.88
N LYS A 342 -6.71 -21.39 19.65
CA LYS A 342 -7.48 -22.20 20.61
C LYS A 342 -8.07 -21.30 21.70
N GLY A 343 -9.39 -21.40 21.87
CA GLY A 343 -10.17 -20.49 22.71
C GLY A 343 -11.11 -19.60 21.91
N ASN A 344 -10.88 -19.46 20.60
CA ASN A 344 -11.81 -18.84 19.67
C ASN A 344 -12.77 -19.88 19.04
N SER A 345 -13.92 -19.45 18.53
CA SER A 345 -14.90 -20.31 17.85
C SER A 345 -14.41 -20.92 16.54
N TYR A 346 -13.37 -20.36 15.93
CA TYR A 346 -12.70 -20.95 14.76
C TYR A 346 -11.98 -22.26 15.08
N TYR A 347 -11.66 -22.48 16.36
CA TYR A 347 -10.85 -23.62 16.76
C TYR A 347 -11.63 -24.93 16.80
N ASN A 348 -11.09 -25.91 16.09
CA ASN A 348 -11.31 -27.34 16.27
C ASN A 348 -10.06 -28.11 15.80
N GLN A 349 -10.02 -29.42 16.07
CA GLN A 349 -8.86 -30.26 15.72
C GLN A 349 -8.49 -30.24 14.22
N TYR A 350 -9.47 -30.05 13.32
CA TYR A 350 -9.24 -30.02 11.88
C TYR A 350 -8.68 -28.67 11.42
N SER A 351 -9.20 -27.56 11.96
CA SER A 351 -8.63 -26.22 11.72
C SER A 351 -7.18 -26.13 12.22
N GLU A 352 -6.87 -26.74 13.37
CA GLU A 352 -5.51 -26.79 13.93
C GLU A 352 -4.59 -27.67 13.08
N SER A 353 -5.08 -28.82 12.60
CA SER A 353 -4.34 -29.65 11.66
C SER A 353 -4.03 -28.89 10.36
N CYS A 354 -5.01 -28.17 9.80
CA CYS A 354 -4.84 -27.35 8.60
C CYS A 354 -3.80 -26.25 8.83
N ARG A 355 -3.92 -25.52 9.95
CA ARG A 355 -2.97 -24.49 10.39
C ARG A 355 -1.55 -25.03 10.45
N ASN A 356 -1.36 -26.21 11.04
CA ASN A 356 -0.04 -26.83 11.19
C ASN A 356 0.56 -27.20 9.84
N THR A 357 -0.20 -27.79 8.92
CA THR A 357 0.26 -28.07 7.55
C THR A 357 0.72 -26.80 6.83
N VAL A 358 -0.09 -25.73 6.89
CA VAL A 358 0.24 -24.46 6.24
C VAL A 358 1.49 -23.82 6.87
N ASN A 359 1.56 -23.78 8.20
CA ASN A 359 2.69 -23.17 8.91
C ASN A 359 3.99 -23.96 8.74
N GLU A 360 3.93 -25.29 8.68
CA GLU A 360 5.10 -26.11 8.34
C GLU A 360 5.61 -25.75 6.96
N TRP A 361 4.73 -25.65 5.95
CA TRP A 361 5.10 -25.24 4.61
C TRP A 361 5.72 -23.82 4.59
N ILE A 362 5.16 -22.85 5.32
CA ILE A 362 5.73 -21.48 5.42
C ILE A 362 7.17 -21.50 5.97
N ARG A 363 7.46 -22.37 6.93
CA ARG A 363 8.78 -22.46 7.59
C ARG A 363 9.85 -23.14 6.74
N VAL A 364 9.47 -23.95 5.75
CA VAL A 364 10.44 -24.64 4.90
C VAL A 364 11.19 -23.62 4.05
N LYS A 365 12.52 -23.59 4.22
CA LYS A 365 13.43 -22.71 3.48
C LYS A 365 13.26 -22.93 1.98
N GLY A 366 13.11 -21.82 1.23
CA GLY A 366 12.97 -21.84 -0.22
C GLY A 366 11.53 -21.74 -0.72
N ASN A 367 10.52 -21.91 0.15
CA ASN A 367 9.13 -21.64 -0.22
C ASN A 367 8.86 -20.13 -0.30
N PHE A 368 9.06 -19.41 0.80
CA PHE A 368 9.17 -17.95 0.80
C PHE A 368 10.64 -17.52 0.85
N ASP A 369 10.92 -16.25 0.55
CA ASP A 369 12.26 -15.66 0.71
C ASP A 369 12.66 -15.53 2.19
N GLY A 370 11.70 -15.69 3.10
CA GLY A 370 11.86 -15.64 4.54
C GLY A 370 10.55 -15.92 5.28
N CYS A 371 10.66 -16.30 6.54
CA CYS A 371 9.52 -16.62 7.42
C CYS A 371 9.53 -15.67 8.63
N ILE A 372 8.37 -15.04 8.90
CA ILE A 372 8.11 -14.29 10.13
C ILE A 372 7.21 -15.17 10.99
N ASP A 373 7.80 -15.84 11.98
CA ASP A 373 7.14 -16.91 12.76
C ASP A 373 6.28 -16.36 13.90
N PHE A 374 5.19 -15.67 13.56
CA PHE A 374 4.22 -15.15 14.54
C PHE A 374 3.58 -16.24 15.39
N ASP A 375 3.48 -17.49 14.91
CA ASP A 375 3.01 -18.62 15.71
C ASP A 375 3.94 -18.85 16.90
N LYS A 376 5.24 -18.95 16.64
CA LYS A 376 6.24 -19.12 17.70
C LYS A 376 6.29 -17.94 18.66
N VAL A 377 6.14 -16.72 18.15
CA VAL A 377 6.17 -15.49 18.96
C VAL A 377 4.96 -15.40 19.91
N MET A 378 3.78 -15.81 19.44
CA MET A 378 2.52 -15.55 20.15
C MET A 378 2.02 -16.74 20.95
N ARG A 379 2.49 -17.96 20.69
CA ARG A 379 1.98 -19.17 21.34
C ARG A 379 2.37 -19.28 22.82
N SER A 380 1.43 -19.75 23.63
CA SER A 380 1.67 -20.07 25.03
C SER A 380 2.61 -21.27 25.17
N PRO A 381 3.61 -21.22 26.07
CA PRO A 381 4.47 -22.37 26.34
C PRO A 381 3.73 -23.52 27.05
N GLN A 382 2.59 -23.26 27.69
CA GLN A 382 1.78 -24.29 28.36
C GLN A 382 0.78 -24.99 27.43
N ASP A 383 0.35 -24.32 26.37
CA ASP A 383 -0.56 -24.86 25.35
C ASP A 383 -0.28 -24.14 24.04
N THR A 384 0.55 -24.75 23.17
CA THR A 384 1.04 -24.10 21.94
C THR A 384 -0.05 -23.82 20.92
N ALA A 385 -1.26 -24.36 21.11
CA ALA A 385 -2.42 -24.04 20.29
C ALA A 385 -3.14 -22.74 20.75
N ARG A 386 -2.74 -22.15 21.88
CA ARG A 386 -3.26 -20.89 22.41
C ARG A 386 -2.27 -19.74 22.24
N ILE A 387 -2.79 -18.53 22.08
CA ILE A 387 -2.01 -17.31 22.27
C ILE A 387 -1.73 -17.13 23.78
N VAL A 388 -0.57 -16.56 24.14
CA VAL A 388 -0.25 -16.16 25.52
C VAL A 388 -1.37 -15.27 26.06
N SER A 389 -1.90 -15.61 27.24
CA SER A 389 -3.12 -14.98 27.78
C SER A 389 -3.01 -13.47 27.96
N SER A 390 -1.82 -12.95 28.32
CA SER A 390 -1.56 -11.52 28.52
C SER A 390 -1.40 -10.70 27.23
N TYR A 391 -1.57 -11.32 26.05
CA TYR A 391 -1.41 -10.68 24.75
C TYR A 391 -2.73 -10.61 23.97
N GLN A 392 -3.86 -11.01 24.53
CA GLN A 392 -5.12 -11.20 23.82
C GLN A 392 -6.33 -11.17 24.77
N ASN A 393 -7.54 -11.09 24.23
CA ASN A 393 -8.78 -11.18 25.02
C ASN A 393 -9.84 -12.18 24.49
N ASP A 394 -9.77 -12.60 23.23
CA ASP A 394 -10.85 -13.38 22.56
C ASP A 394 -10.39 -14.69 21.89
N GLY A 395 -9.17 -15.13 22.21
CA GLY A 395 -8.55 -16.33 21.68
C GLY A 395 -8.04 -16.21 20.24
N LEU A 396 -8.10 -15.03 19.60
CA LEU A 396 -7.69 -14.85 18.20
C LEU A 396 -6.93 -13.55 17.95
N HIS A 397 -7.42 -12.42 18.47
CA HIS A 397 -6.88 -11.10 18.20
C HIS A 397 -5.91 -10.66 19.30
N PRO A 398 -4.68 -10.27 18.94
CA PRO A 398 -3.76 -9.65 19.88
C PRO A 398 -4.32 -8.33 20.41
N ASP A 399 -4.14 -8.09 21.70
CA ASP A 399 -4.34 -6.75 22.28
C ASP A 399 -3.12 -5.85 22.01
N ALA A 400 -3.08 -4.65 22.58
CA ALA A 400 -1.96 -3.73 22.41
C ALA A 400 -0.59 -4.34 22.81
N ALA A 401 -0.53 -5.18 23.86
CA ALA A 401 0.71 -5.83 24.28
C ALA A 401 1.12 -6.94 23.30
N GLY A 402 0.14 -7.67 22.77
CA GLY A 402 0.36 -8.64 21.71
C GLY A 402 0.84 -8.00 20.40
N HIS A 403 0.21 -6.92 19.96
CA HIS A 403 0.64 -6.14 18.78
C HIS A 403 2.07 -5.61 18.94
N LYS A 404 2.42 -5.10 20.12
CA LYS A 404 3.79 -4.68 20.44
C LYS A 404 4.78 -5.84 20.28
N THR A 405 4.46 -6.99 20.89
CA THR A 405 5.29 -8.19 20.83
C THR A 405 5.51 -8.65 19.39
N MET A 406 4.45 -8.68 18.57
CA MET A 406 4.55 -9.01 17.14
C MET A 406 5.46 -8.04 16.39
N GLY A 407 5.23 -6.74 16.51
CA GLY A 407 5.98 -5.72 15.74
C GLY A 407 7.47 -5.66 16.09
N GLU A 408 7.82 -5.88 17.36
CA GLU A 408 9.23 -5.89 17.84
C GLU A 408 9.96 -7.20 17.52
N SER A 409 9.24 -8.29 17.25
CA SER A 409 9.83 -9.62 17.00
C SER A 409 10.45 -9.79 15.60
N ILE A 410 10.15 -8.88 14.67
CA ILE A 410 10.51 -9.03 13.27
C ILE A 410 12.01 -8.74 13.07
N ASP A 411 12.73 -9.68 12.43
CA ASP A 411 14.14 -9.47 12.06
C ASP A 411 14.27 -8.39 10.99
N LEU A 412 14.83 -7.25 11.38
CA LEU A 412 14.98 -6.09 10.50
C LEU A 412 15.98 -6.33 9.36
N ASN A 413 16.87 -7.33 9.47
CA ASN A 413 17.83 -7.66 8.41
C ASN A 413 17.12 -8.13 7.13
N LEU A 414 15.91 -8.68 7.24
CA LEU A 414 15.04 -8.99 6.10
C LEU A 414 14.77 -7.75 5.22
N PHE A 415 14.85 -6.56 5.81
CA PHE A 415 14.55 -5.29 5.14
C PHE A 415 15.80 -4.48 4.79
N THR A 416 16.95 -5.15 4.69
CA THR A 416 18.24 -4.55 4.27
C THR A 416 18.65 -4.98 2.84
N GLY A 417 19.57 -4.23 2.22
CA GLY A 417 20.27 -4.59 0.97
C GLY A 417 19.59 -4.19 -0.35
N SER A 418 20.39 -3.88 -1.38
CA SER A 418 19.93 -3.81 -2.79
C SER A 418 19.62 -5.21 -3.30
N ASN A 419 18.55 -5.39 -4.09
CA ASN A 419 18.09 -6.69 -4.59
C ASN A 419 19.25 -7.59 -5.05
N GLY A 420 19.61 -8.58 -4.23
CA GLY A 420 20.48 -9.67 -4.63
C GLY A 420 19.76 -10.55 -5.64
N THR A 421 20.50 -11.01 -6.65
CA THR A 421 20.08 -11.91 -7.73
C THR A 421 19.19 -13.03 -7.21
N THR A 422 18.00 -13.18 -7.78
CA THR A 422 17.06 -14.26 -7.50
C THR A 422 17.71 -15.63 -7.77
N VAL A 423 17.59 -16.54 -6.80
CA VAL A 423 17.83 -17.96 -7.03
C VAL A 423 16.67 -18.47 -7.87
N GLY A 424 16.96 -19.06 -9.03
CA GLY A 424 15.94 -19.56 -9.94
C GLY A 424 15.03 -20.58 -9.26
N VAL A 425 13.74 -20.28 -9.18
CA VAL A 425 12.71 -21.23 -8.76
C VAL A 425 12.12 -21.83 -10.03
N ASN A 426 12.21 -23.15 -10.17
CA ASN A 426 11.53 -23.90 -11.22
C ASN A 426 10.01 -23.75 -11.00
N THR A 427 9.34 -23.02 -11.88
CA THR A 427 7.88 -22.87 -11.91
C THR A 427 7.23 -24.10 -12.55
N PRO A 428 6.24 -24.75 -11.92
CA PRO A 428 5.24 -25.50 -12.67
C PRO A 428 4.36 -24.49 -13.42
N GLU A 429 4.35 -24.55 -14.75
CA GLU A 429 3.32 -23.92 -15.55
C GLU A 429 1.99 -24.61 -15.23
N THR A 430 0.97 -23.82 -14.88
CA THR A 430 -0.42 -24.20 -14.58
C THR A 430 -0.68 -24.91 -13.23
N ILE A 431 -1.38 -24.21 -12.33
CA ILE A 431 -2.13 -24.83 -11.23
C ILE A 431 -3.59 -24.82 -11.66
N ASP A 432 -4.09 -25.98 -12.08
CA ASP A 432 -5.52 -26.20 -12.37
C ASP A 432 -6.36 -26.02 -11.10
N GLY A 433 -7.47 -25.28 -11.20
CA GLY A 433 -8.53 -25.28 -10.18
C GLY A 433 -8.91 -23.94 -9.53
N CYS A 434 -8.24 -22.82 -9.83
CA CYS A 434 -8.68 -21.49 -9.42
C CYS A 434 -9.07 -20.64 -10.63
N ALA A 435 -10.31 -20.77 -11.09
CA ALA A 435 -10.89 -19.81 -12.03
C ALA A 435 -11.02 -18.45 -11.34
N LEU A 436 -10.45 -17.41 -11.97
CA LEU A 436 -10.53 -16.01 -11.54
C LEU A 436 -11.97 -15.53 -11.62
N ALA A 437 -12.70 -15.56 -10.51
CA ALA A 437 -13.86 -14.70 -10.33
C ALA A 437 -13.36 -13.33 -9.87
N GLN A 438 -13.31 -12.38 -10.81
CA GLN A 438 -12.95 -10.96 -10.63
C GLN A 438 -11.50 -10.68 -10.19
N ASN A 439 -10.66 -10.29 -11.15
CA ASN A 439 -9.64 -9.29 -10.87
C ASN A 439 -10.38 -7.99 -10.53
N TYR A 440 -10.29 -7.49 -9.30
CA TYR A 440 -10.68 -6.12 -9.03
C TYR A 440 -9.69 -5.21 -9.78
N PRO A 441 -10.13 -4.43 -10.78
CA PRO A 441 -9.22 -3.59 -11.54
C PRO A 441 -8.50 -2.66 -10.57
N ASN A 442 -7.17 -2.55 -10.68
CA ASN A 442 -6.43 -1.52 -9.97
C ASN A 442 -6.92 -0.16 -10.51
N PRO A 443 -7.61 0.66 -9.70
CA PRO A 443 -8.14 1.92 -10.21
C PRO A 443 -7.02 2.94 -10.50
N PHE A 444 -5.78 2.67 -10.07
CA PHE A 444 -4.56 3.42 -10.38
C PHE A 444 -3.81 2.92 -11.62
N ASN A 445 -4.38 2.00 -12.41
CA ASN A 445 -3.85 1.63 -13.72
C ASN A 445 -4.08 2.80 -14.71
N PRO A 446 -3.13 3.16 -15.61
CA PRO A 446 -3.18 4.42 -16.36
C PRO A 446 -4.26 4.51 -17.45
N THR A 447 -5.14 3.51 -17.58
CA THR A 447 -6.23 3.47 -18.57
C THR A 447 -7.58 3.97 -18.03
N THR A 448 -7.65 4.43 -16.78
CA THR A 448 -8.90 4.89 -16.17
C THR A 448 -9.18 6.36 -16.55
N ALA A 449 -10.32 6.61 -17.21
CA ALA A 449 -10.76 7.97 -17.53
C ALA A 449 -11.20 8.74 -16.27
N VAL A 450 -10.51 9.84 -15.97
CA VAL A 450 -10.86 10.79 -14.90
C VAL A 450 -11.45 12.04 -15.55
N SER A 451 -12.63 12.48 -15.11
CA SER A 451 -13.21 13.75 -15.55
C SER A 451 -12.79 14.89 -14.61
N PHE A 452 -12.26 15.94 -15.21
CA PHE A 452 -11.87 17.16 -14.53
C PHE A 452 -12.90 18.25 -14.87
N GLN A 453 -13.65 18.75 -13.88
CA GLN A 453 -14.54 19.89 -14.10
C GLN A 453 -13.75 21.19 -13.92
N ARG A 454 -13.59 21.97 -15.00
CA ARG A 454 -13.18 23.37 -14.87
C ARG A 454 -14.37 24.13 -14.31
N SER A 455 -14.21 24.73 -13.12
CA SER A 455 -15.14 25.74 -12.64
C SER A 455 -15.14 26.90 -13.64
N ALA A 456 -16.27 27.16 -14.29
CA ALA A 456 -16.47 28.41 -15.02
C ALA A 456 -16.47 29.54 -13.97
N LEU A 457 -15.65 30.56 -14.21
CA LEU A 457 -15.64 31.82 -13.44
C LEU A 457 -16.94 32.59 -13.63
#